data_AF-A0A0H5FUK3-F1
#
_entry.id   AF-A0A0H5FUK3-F1
#
_cell.length_a   1.000
_cell.length_b   1.000
_cell.length_c   1.000
_cell.angle_alpha   90.00
_cell.angle_beta   90.00
_cell.angle_gamma   90.00
#
_symmetry.space_group_name_H-M   'P 1'
#
loop_
_entity.id
_entity.type
_entity.pdbx_description
1 polymer ?
#
loop_
_entity_poly.entity_id
_entity_poly.type
_entity_poly.pdbx_seq_one_letter_code
_entity_poly.pdbx_strand_id
1 'polypeptide(L)' 'MSSFLPLIILNGLLVLLNAGPLYWQFLQGNSGAISMGVWVMIANVNGFVNMITWYGDALNRAPIWCDVSVKASKWAGWLP' A
#
# COMPACT_ATOMS: atom_id res chain seq x y z
N MET A 1 -20.95 3.47 3.95
CA MET A 1 -19.88 4.18 3.20
C MET A 1 -19.04 5.13 4.06
N SER A 2 -19.35 5.35 5.34
CA SER A 2 -18.61 6.26 6.24
C SER A 2 -17.29 5.70 6.78
N SER A 3 -17.07 4.39 6.68
CA SER A 3 -15.92 3.67 7.23
C SER A 3 -14.67 3.70 6.34
N PHE A 4 -14.78 4.02 5.05
CA PHE A 4 -13.64 4.06 4.13
C PHE A 4 -12.82 5.35 4.23
N LEU A 5 -13.46 6.47 4.54
CA LEU A 5 -12.83 7.79 4.63
C LEU A 5 -11.69 7.86 5.66
N PRO A 6 -11.86 7.38 6.92
CA PRO A 6 -10.74 7.36 7.87
C PRO A 6 -9.60 6.43 7.42
N LEU A 7 -9.91 5.32 6.76
CA LEU A 7 -8.89 4.36 6.31
C LEU A 7 -8.08 4.91 5.12
N ILE A 8 -8.69 5.69 4.23
CA ILE A 8 -7.99 6.41 3.15
C ILE A 8 -7.00 7.42 3.75
N ILE A 9 -7.46 8.23 4.71
CA ILE A 9 -6.62 9.24 5.38
C ILE A 9 -5.46 8.58 6.13
N LEU A 10 -5.74 7.52 6.89
CA LEU A 10 -4.72 6.81 7.67
C LEU A 10 -3.68 6.14 6.77
N ASN A 11 -4.07 5.45 5.69
CA ASN A 11 -3.10 4.84 4.77
C ASN A 11 -2.23 5.89 4.08
N GLY A 12 -2.82 7.01 3.63
CA GLY A 12 -2.05 8.11 3.04
C GLY A 12 -1.04 8.72 4.03
N LEU A 13 -1.47 8.93 5.28
CA LEU A 13 -0.61 9.45 6.33
C LEU A 13 0.53 8.48 6.68
N LEU A 14 0.24 7.18 6.76
CA LEU A 14 1.24 6.15 7.05
C LEU A 14 2.33 6.07 5.98
N VAL A 15 1.99 6.27 4.70
CA VAL A 15 2.98 6.33 3.61
C VAL A 15 3.93 7.52 3.82
N LEU A 16 3.39 8.70 4.14
CA LEU A 16 4.21 9.89 4.38
C LEU A 16 5.11 9.74 5.62
N LEU A 17 4.57 9.19 6.71
CA LEU A 17 5.32 8.98 7.95
C LEU A 17 6.43 7.92 7.80
N ASN A 18 6.21 6.87 7.00
CA ASN A 18 7.21 5.82 6.81
C ASN A 18 8.33 6.19 5.82
N ALA A 19 8.14 7.20 4.98
CA ALA A 19 9.16 7.62 4.00
C ALA A 19 10.46 8.12 4.67
N GLY A 20 10.35 8.88 5.76
CA GLY A 20 11.51 9.42 6.50
C GLY A 20 12.39 8.33 7.12
N PRO A 21 11.85 7.43 7.96
CA PRO A 21 12.57 6.30 8.51
C PRO A 21 13.16 5.41 7.41
N LEU A 22 12.41 5.13 6.34
CA LEU A 22 12.89 4.31 5.24
C LEU A 22 14.12 4.93 4.56
N TYR A 23 14.11 6.24 4.30
CA TYR A 23 15.26 6.96 3.75
C TYR A 23 16.50 6.80 4.64
N TRP A 24 16.33 6.89 5.96
CA TRP A 24 17.45 6.69 6.89
C TRP A 24 17.94 5.24 6.91
N GLN A 25 17.03 4.26 6.83
CA GLN A 25 17.43 2.85 6.73
C GLN A 25 18.25 2.55 5.46
N PHE A 26 17.93 3.20 4.33
CA PHE A 26 18.74 3.12 3.12
C PHE A 26 20.16 3.66 3.32
N LEU A 27 20.31 4.77 4.04
CA LEU A 27 21.61 5.34 4.39
C LEU A 27 22.44 4.44 5.31
N GLN A 28 21.79 3.72 6.23
CA GLN A 28 22.48 2.77 7.12
C GLN A 28 22.82 1.43 6.46
N GLY A 29 22.23 1.12 5.30
CA GLY A 29 22.50 -0.13 4.58
C GLY A 29 21.95 -1.38 5.26
N ASN A 30 20.97 -1.25 6.16
CA ASN A 30 20.35 -2.41 6.81
C ASN A 30 19.28 -3.03 5.91
N SER A 31 19.64 -4.09 5.19
CA SER A 31 18.77 -4.77 4.24
C SER A 31 17.45 -5.29 4.83
N GLY A 32 17.43 -5.71 6.09
CA GLY A 32 16.23 -6.23 6.76
C GLY A 32 15.23 -5.12 7.11
N ALA A 33 15.71 -3.98 7.60
CA ALA A 33 14.86 -2.83 7.88
C ALA A 33 14.38 -2.15 6.59
N ILE A 34 15.25 -2.10 5.57
CA ILE A 34 14.90 -1.59 4.23
C ILE A 34 13.79 -2.44 3.60
N SER A 35 13.93 -3.77 3.59
CA SER A 35 12.95 -4.66 2.95
C SER A 35 11.57 -4.55 3.62
N MET A 36 11.53 -4.53 4.96
CA MET A 36 10.29 -4.32 5.71
C MET A 36 9.69 -2.93 5.47
N GLY A 37 10.50 -1.88 5.44
CA GLY A 37 10.01 -0.52 5.19
C GLY A 37 9.45 -0.34 3.78
N VAL A 38 10.13 -0.88 2.75
CA VAL A 38 9.61 -0.91 1.38
C VAL A 38 8.30 -1.68 1.31
N TRP A 39 8.22 -2.83 1.99
CA TRP A 39 7.04 -3.67 1.97
C TRP A 39 5.83 -2.99 2.64
N VAL A 40 6.03 -2.34 3.79
CA VAL A 40 4.99 -1.53 4.46
C VAL A 40 4.50 -0.39 3.57
N MET A 41 5.40 0.30 2.85
CA MET A 41 5.02 1.35 1.91
C MET A 41 4.12 0.82 0.79
N ILE A 42 4.49 -0.31 0.18
CA ILE A 42 3.71 -0.95 -0.89
C ILE A 42 2.32 -1.37 -0.38
N ALA A 43 2.23 -1.94 0.83
CA ALA A 43 0.97 -2.37 1.42
C ALA A 43 0.01 -1.19 1.67
N ASN A 44 0.50 -0.08 2.23
CA ASN A 44 -0.33 1.09 2.50
C ASN A 44 -0.77 1.80 1.20
N VAL A 45 0.10 1.88 0.19
CA VAL A 45 -0.26 2.41 -1.14
C VAL A 45 -1.34 1.54 -1.78
N ASN A 46 -1.23 0.22 -1.69
CA ASN A 46 -2.24 -0.69 -2.21
C ASN A 46 -3.60 -0.50 -1.53
N GLY A 47 -3.62 -0.39 -0.20
CA GLY A 47 -4.84 -0.12 0.58
C GLY A 47 -5.46 1.23 0.22
N PHE A 48 -4.63 2.27 0.07
CA PHE A 48 -5.06 3.61 -0.32
C PHE A 48 -5.73 3.64 -1.70
N VAL A 49 -5.06 3.11 -2.72
CA VAL A 49 -5.58 3.11 -4.09
C VAL A 49 -6.82 2.23 -4.22
N ASN A 50 -6.86 1.09 -3.53
CA ASN A 50 -8.04 0.25 -3.51
C ASN A 50 -9.23 1.02 -2.91
N MET A 51 -9.07 1.63 -1.73
CA MET A 51 -10.18 2.35 -1.11
C MET A 51 -10.64 3.57 -1.90
N ILE A 52 -9.74 4.28 -2.60
CA ILE A 52 -10.12 5.38 -3.50
C ILE A 52 -10.89 4.88 -4.70
N THR A 53 -10.42 3.78 -5.33
CA THR A 53 -11.07 3.20 -6.51
C THR A 53 -12.51 2.78 -6.21
N TRP A 54 -12.73 2.17 -5.05
CA TRP A 54 -14.05 1.68 -4.63
C TRP A 54 -14.84 2.72 -3.83
N TYR A 55 -14.37 3.97 -3.76
CA TYR A 55 -15.05 5.04 -3.03
C TYR A 55 -16.25 5.57 -3.83
N GLY A 56 -17.43 5.00 -3.59
CA GLY A 56 -18.70 5.50 -4.14
C GLY A 56 -19.19 4.77 -5.40
N ASP A 57 -18.38 3.89 -5.99
CA ASP A 57 -18.77 3.10 -7.16
C ASP A 57 -19.23 1.68 -6.76
N ALA A 58 -20.48 1.35 -7.12
CA ALA A 58 -21.03 -0.02 -7.06
C ALA A 58 -20.81 -0.80 -8.38
N LEU A 59 -20.20 -0.16 -9.37
CA LEU A 59 -19.81 -0.76 -10.64
C LEU A 59 -18.47 -1.46 -10.46
N ASN A 60 -18.42 -2.76 -10.77
CA ASN A 60 -17.20 -3.57 -10.85
C ASN A 60 -16.32 -3.12 -12.02
N ARG A 61 -15.77 -1.92 -11.93
CA ARG A 61 -14.65 -1.53 -12.76
C ARG A 61 -13.44 -2.13 -12.07
N ALA A 62 -12.92 -3.24 -12.58
CA ALA A 62 -11.61 -3.72 -12.16
C ALA A 62 -10.57 -2.83 -12.84
N PRO A 63 -10.04 -1.78 -12.18
CA PRO A 63 -8.95 -1.02 -12.79
C PRO A 63 -7.72 -1.94 -12.94
N ILE A 64 -6.81 -1.56 -13.84
CA ILE A 64 -5.47 -2.16 -13.99
C ILE A 64 -4.77 -2.34 -12.62
N TRP A 65 -5.09 -1.49 -11.65
CA TRP A 65 -4.59 -1.62 -10.28
C TRP A 65 -4.91 -2.96 -9.62
N CYS A 66 -6.10 -3.52 -9.78
CA CYS A 66 -6.43 -4.84 -9.22
C CYS A 66 -5.51 -5.95 -9.78
N ASP A 67 -5.16 -5.87 -11.06
CA ASP A 67 -4.24 -6.84 -11.70
C ASP A 67 -2.80 -6.68 -11.16
N VAL A 68 -2.36 -5.44 -10.94
CA VAL A 68 -1.07 -5.11 -10.32
C VAL A 68 -1.02 -5.57 -8.86
N SER A 69 -2.07 -5.34 -8.08
CA SER A 69 -2.16 -5.73 -6.68
C SER A 69 -2.12 -7.25 -6.52
N VAL A 70 -2.88 -7.99 -7.34
CA VAL A 70 -2.88 -9.46 -7.29
C VAL A 70 -1.52 -10.02 -7.72
N LYS A 71 -0.90 -9.45 -8.76
CA LYS A 71 0.48 -9.82 -9.14
C LYS A 71 1.46 -9.52 -8.01
N ALA A 72 1.43 -8.33 -7.42
CA ALA A 72 2.32 -7.95 -6.32
C ALA A 72 2.16 -8.86 -5.10
N SER A 73 0.93 -9.22 -4.73
CA SER A 73 0.67 -10.17 -3.64
C SER A 73 1.15 -11.59 -3.97
N LYS A 74 1.06 -12.04 -5.22
CA LYS A 74 1.65 -13.32 -5.67
C LYS A 74 3.18 -13.29 -5.59
N TRP A 75 3.81 -12.22 -6.08
CA TRP A 75 5.27 -12.04 -5.98
C TRP A 75 5.76 -12.00 -4.53
N ALA A 76 4.96 -11.43 -3.63
CA ALA A 76 5.27 -11.40 -2.21
C ALA A 76 4.96 -12.73 -1.48
N GLY A 77 4.41 -13.74 -2.17
CA GLY A 77 4.09 -15.06 -1.60
C GLY A 77 2.82 -15.11 -0.74
N TRP A 78 1.92 -14.13 -0.85
CA TRP A 78 0.71 -14.01 0.00
C TRP A 78 -0.52 -14.73 -0.55
N LEU A 79 -0.52 -15.07 -1.85
CA LEU A 79 -1.59 -15.82 -2.52
C LEU A 79 -0.97 -17.10 -3.12
N PRO A 80 -1.57 -18.29 -2.89
CA PRO A 80 -1.12 -19.53 -3.51
C PRO A 80 -1.25 -19.51 -5.04
#